data_AF-A0A830EF93-F1
#
_entry.id   AF-A0A830EF93-F1
#
_cell.length_a   1.000
_cell.length_b   1.000
_cell.length_c   1.000
_cell.angle_alpha   90.00
_cell.angle_beta   90.00
_cell.angle_gamma   90.00
#
_symmetry.space_group_name_H-M   'P 1'
#
loop_
_entity.id
_entity.type
_entity.pdbx_description
1 polymer ?
#
loop_
_entity_poly.entity_id
_entity_poly.type
_entity_poly.pdbx_seq_one_letter_code
_entity_poly.pdbx_strand_id
1 'polypeptide(L)'
;MSSESWGKRIINWLSMVVWIFRVSKKPTRDNYMVILKLGSLIVAVLGVYSFLFSVAQQYLTSSANFSLPYPLNLIVILTIVIILVIMLVLVVLSTRGLGRR
;
A
#
# COMPACT_ATOMS: atom_id res chain seq x y z
N MET A 1 20.92 1.20 42.93
CA MET A 1 20.06 0.19 42.27
C MET A 1 20.96 -0.74 41.49
N SER A 2 21.12 -1.99 41.93
CA SER A 2 22.12 -2.90 41.38
C SER A 2 21.78 -3.31 39.94
N SER A 3 22.81 -3.35 39.09
CA SER A 3 22.78 -3.78 37.69
C SER A 3 22.18 -5.19 37.50
N GLU A 4 22.19 -6.02 38.55
CA GLU A 4 21.57 -7.35 38.57
C GLU A 4 20.05 -7.34 38.37
N SER A 5 19.36 -6.27 38.80
CA SER A 5 17.91 -6.15 38.64
C SER A 5 17.47 -5.90 37.19
N TRP A 6 18.33 -5.22 36.42
CA TRP A 6 18.07 -4.90 35.01
C TRP A 6 18.25 -6.11 34.10
N GLY A 7 19.32 -6.89 34.31
CA GLY A 7 19.57 -8.11 33.54
C GLY A 7 18.43 -9.13 33.67
N LYS A 8 17.94 -9.37 34.90
CA LYS A 8 16.78 -10.25 35.15
C LYS A 8 15.51 -9.76 34.44
N ARG A 9 15.30 -8.44 34.37
CA ARG A 9 14.14 -7.83 33.69
C ARG A 9 14.19 -8.06 32.18
N ILE A 10 15.35 -7.92 31.57
CA ILE A 10 15.56 -8.16 30.13
C ILE A 10 15.34 -9.63 29.80
N ILE A 11 15.87 -10.54 30.61
CA ILE A 11 15.70 -11.99 30.41
C ILE A 11 14.21 -12.38 30.50
N ASN A 12 13.47 -11.83 31.47
CA ASN A 12 12.01 -12.05 31.56
C ASN A 12 11.26 -11.46 30.36
N TRP A 13 11.68 -10.32 29.85
CA TRP A 13 11.11 -9.74 28.63
C TRP A 13 11.35 -10.62 27.41
N LEU A 14 12.59 -11.11 27.24
CA LEU A 14 12.95 -12.01 26.15
C LEU A 14 12.19 -13.34 26.24
N SER A 15 12.07 -13.92 27.43
CA SER A 15 11.31 -15.16 27.61
C SER A 15 9.83 -14.98 27.27
N MET A 16 9.25 -13.83 27.61
CA MET A 16 7.87 -13.49 27.24
C MET A 16 7.71 -13.32 25.73
N VAL A 17 8.64 -12.64 25.05
CA VAL A 17 8.62 -12.50 23.58
C VAL A 17 8.72 -13.86 22.90
N VAL A 18 9.65 -14.72 23.35
CA VAL A 18 9.79 -16.09 22.82
C VAL A 18 8.53 -16.91 23.07
N TRP A 19 7.91 -16.77 24.24
CA TRP A 19 6.65 -17.43 24.56
C TRP A 19 5.52 -16.98 23.62
N ILE A 20 5.40 -15.67 23.36
CA ILE A 20 4.44 -15.12 22.40
C ILE A 20 4.67 -15.72 21.02
N PHE A 21 5.92 -15.77 20.51
CA PHE A 21 6.22 -16.38 19.21
C PHE A 21 5.94 -17.89 19.18
N ARG A 22 6.05 -18.59 20.32
CA ARG A 22 5.75 -20.02 20.44
C ARG A 22 4.25 -20.31 20.43
N VAL A 23 3.45 -19.47 21.08
CA VAL A 23 1.97 -19.61 21.15
C VAL A 23 1.28 -19.03 19.92
N SER A 24 1.89 -18.05 19.25
CA SER A 24 1.34 -17.43 18.06
C SER A 24 1.20 -18.44 16.93
N LYS A 25 -0.02 -18.57 16.40
CA LYS A 25 -0.31 -19.44 15.25
C LYS A 25 0.40 -18.88 14.02
N LYS A 26 1.39 -19.61 13.51
CA LYS A 26 2.05 -19.25 12.25
C LYS A 26 1.02 -19.23 11.12
N PRO A 27 1.02 -18.21 10.25
CA PRO A 27 0.07 -18.14 9.14
C PRO A 27 0.32 -19.32 8.20
N THR A 28 -0.77 -19.95 7.77
CA THR A 28 -0.72 -20.92 6.66
C THR A 28 -0.40 -20.18 5.36
N ARG A 29 0.15 -20.89 4.37
CA ARG A 29 0.48 -20.29 3.06
C ARG A 29 -0.72 -19.57 2.44
N ASP A 30 -1.90 -20.15 2.56
CA ASP A 30 -3.13 -19.58 2.00
C ASP A 30 -3.55 -18.28 2.72
N ASN A 31 -3.57 -18.29 4.06
CA ASN A 31 -3.89 -17.10 4.85
C ASN A 31 -2.88 -15.98 4.62
N TYR A 32 -1.59 -16.33 4.52
CA TYR A 32 -0.54 -15.38 4.21
C TYR A 32 -0.73 -14.76 2.82
N MET A 33 -1.04 -15.57 1.81
CA MET A 33 -1.26 -15.10 0.45
C MET A 33 -2.48 -14.19 0.34
N VAL A 34 -3.56 -14.48 1.09
CA VAL A 34 -4.75 -13.61 1.15
C VAL A 34 -4.41 -12.25 1.78
N ILE A 35 -3.72 -12.25 2.91
CA ILE A 35 -3.29 -11.01 3.58
C ILE A 35 -2.37 -10.20 2.67
N LEU A 36 -1.43 -10.85 1.98
CA LEU A 36 -0.49 -10.17 1.09
C LEU A 36 -1.19 -9.57 -0.12
N LYS A 37 -2.16 -10.27 -0.72
CA LYS A 37 -2.97 -9.75 -1.83
C LYS A 37 -3.88 -8.59 -1.41
N LEU A 38 -4.50 -8.67 -0.23
CA LEU A 38 -5.33 -7.57 0.31
C LEU A 38 -4.46 -6.36 0.69
N GLY A 39 -3.32 -6.60 1.34
CA GLY A 39 -2.38 -5.56 1.71
C GLY A 39 -1.80 -4.85 0.49
N SER A 40 -1.39 -5.60 -0.54
CA SER A 40 -0.88 -5.02 -1.78
C SER A 40 -1.95 -4.23 -2.54
N LEU A 41 -3.21 -4.69 -2.53
CA LEU A 41 -4.33 -3.95 -3.10
C LEU A 41 -4.52 -2.59 -2.42
N ILE A 42 -4.52 -2.56 -1.09
CA ILE A 42 -4.67 -1.31 -0.32
C ILE A 42 -3.52 -0.35 -0.62
N VAL A 43 -2.28 -0.85 -0.60
CA VAL A 43 -1.10 -0.03 -0.91
C VAL A 43 -1.15 0.49 -2.35
N ALA A 44 -1.59 -0.32 -3.31
CA ALA A 44 -1.73 0.10 -4.70
C ALA A 44 -2.78 1.21 -4.86
N VAL A 45 -3.95 1.07 -4.22
CA VAL A 45 -5.01 2.10 -4.26
C VAL A 45 -4.52 3.42 -3.65
N LEU A 46 -3.88 3.36 -2.48
CA LEU A 46 -3.32 4.55 -1.83
C LEU A 46 -2.19 5.18 -2.66
N GLY A 47 -1.33 4.35 -3.26
CA GLY A 47 -0.25 4.80 -4.13
C GLY A 47 -0.75 5.50 -5.38
N VAL A 48 -1.78 4.93 -6.05
CA VAL A 48 -2.42 5.56 -7.21
C VAL A 48 -3.09 6.87 -6.81
N TYR A 49 -3.78 6.91 -5.68
CA TYR A 49 -4.42 8.14 -5.20
C TYR A 49 -3.39 9.24 -4.88
N SER A 50 -2.30 8.88 -4.20
CA SER A 50 -1.20 9.78 -3.90
C SER A 50 -0.50 10.28 -5.16
N PHE A 51 -0.29 9.41 -6.15
CA PHE A 51 0.27 9.77 -7.45
C PHE A 51 -0.63 10.75 -8.19
N LEU A 52 -1.94 10.48 -8.29
CA LEU A 52 -2.90 11.36 -8.92
C LEU A 52 -2.93 12.73 -8.25
N PHE A 53 -2.91 12.77 -6.91
CA PHE A 53 -2.91 14.02 -6.15
C PHE A 53 -1.60 14.80 -6.34
N SER A 54 -0.45 14.11 -6.35
CA SER A 54 0.85 14.73 -6.59
C SER A 54 0.98 15.28 -8.01
N VAL A 55 0.52 14.52 -9.00
CA VAL A 55 0.48 14.95 -10.40
C VAL A 55 -0.48 16.12 -10.57
N ALA A 56 -1.71 16.03 -10.05
CA ALA A 56 -2.66 17.13 -10.07
C ALA A 56 -2.11 18.38 -9.38
N GLN A 57 -1.47 18.23 -8.23
CA GLN A 57 -0.81 19.33 -7.52
C GLN A 57 0.34 19.91 -8.34
N GLN A 58 1.17 19.10 -8.99
CA GLN A 58 2.26 19.58 -9.84
C GLN A 58 1.72 20.33 -11.06
N TYR A 59 0.65 19.84 -11.69
CA TYR A 59 -0.03 20.55 -12.76
C TYR A 59 -0.65 21.85 -12.27
N LEU A 60 -1.35 21.86 -11.12
CA LEU A 60 -2.01 23.05 -10.58
C LEU A 60 -1.00 24.10 -10.06
N THR A 61 0.08 23.68 -9.42
CA THR A 61 1.10 24.58 -8.84
C THR A 61 2.12 25.05 -9.89
N SER A 62 2.48 24.23 -10.88
CA SER A 62 3.31 24.67 -12.02
C SER A 62 2.52 25.47 -13.06
N SER A 63 1.19 25.38 -13.04
CA SER A 63 0.29 26.07 -13.99
C SER A 63 -0.57 27.16 -13.35
N ALA A 64 -0.09 27.81 -12.28
CA ALA A 64 -0.69 29.08 -11.83
C ALA A 64 -0.61 30.19 -12.91
N ASN A 65 0.06 29.95 -14.06
CA ASN A 65 0.07 30.81 -15.25
C ASN A 65 0.13 30.04 -16.58
N PHE A 66 -0.48 28.86 -16.72
CA PHE A 66 -0.59 28.23 -18.05
C PHE A 66 -2.03 28.19 -18.55
N SER A 67 -2.39 29.21 -19.33
CA SER A 67 -3.36 29.08 -20.41
C SER A 67 -2.77 28.13 -21.47
N LEU A 68 -2.67 26.83 -21.17
CA LEU A 68 -2.34 25.85 -22.19
C LEU A 68 -3.43 25.95 -23.28
N PRO A 69 -3.08 26.33 -24.53
CA PRO A 69 -4.08 26.47 -25.56
C PRO A 69 -4.79 25.14 -25.77
N TYR A 70 -6.12 25.20 -25.87
CA TYR A 70 -6.93 24.08 -26.33
C TYR A 70 -6.31 23.56 -27.64
N PRO A 71 -5.93 22.27 -27.77
CA PRO A 71 -6.50 21.09 -27.09
C PRO A 71 -5.58 20.35 -26.10
N LEU A 72 -4.42 20.90 -25.71
CA LEU A 72 -3.41 20.15 -24.93
C LEU A 72 -3.93 19.65 -23.57
N ASN A 73 -4.77 20.45 -22.91
CA ASN A 73 -5.40 20.09 -21.63
C ASN A 73 -6.29 18.85 -21.74
N LEU A 74 -6.99 18.71 -22.88
CA LEU A 74 -7.88 17.58 -23.13
C LEU A 74 -7.07 16.29 -23.26
N ILE A 75 -5.92 16.34 -23.95
CA ILE A 75 -5.03 15.19 -24.10
C ILE A 75 -4.50 14.73 -22.74
N VAL A 76 -4.06 15.65 -21.88
CA VAL A 76 -3.55 15.30 -20.54
C VAL A 76 -4.64 14.64 -19.69
N ILE A 77 -5.84 15.23 -19.64
CA ILE A 77 -6.97 14.68 -18.89
C ILE A 77 -7.35 13.29 -19.44
N LEU A 78 -7.43 13.14 -20.76
CA LEU A 78 -7.81 11.88 -21.41
C LEU A 78 -6.78 10.79 -21.15
N THR A 79 -5.49 11.15 -21.12
CA THR A 79 -4.39 10.22 -20.79
C THR A 79 -4.48 9.75 -19.34
N ILE A 80 -4.77 10.65 -18.39
CA ILE A 80 -4.97 10.29 -16.98
C ILE A 80 -6.16 9.32 -16.83
N VAL A 81 -7.27 9.59 -17.53
CA VAL A 81 -8.46 8.72 -17.52
C VAL A 81 -8.14 7.33 -18.08
N ILE A 82 -7.39 7.24 -19.19
CA ILE A 82 -6.98 5.95 -19.77
C ILE A 82 -6.11 5.15 -18.79
N ILE A 83 -5.12 5.79 -18.14
CA ILE A 83 -4.25 5.12 -17.16
C ILE A 83 -5.08 4.57 -15.99
N LEU A 84 -6.06 5.34 -15.51
CA LEU A 84 -6.99 4.93 -14.46
C LEU A 84 -7.81 3.69 -14.87
N VAL A 85 -8.35 3.68 -16.09
CA VAL A 85 -9.11 2.55 -16.62
C VAL A 85 -8.24 1.29 -16.71
N ILE A 86 -7.01 1.41 -17.22
CA ILE A 86 -6.06 0.29 -17.32
C ILE A 86 -5.72 -0.26 -15.93
N MET A 87 -5.40 0.62 -14.97
CA MET A 87 -5.13 0.25 -13.58
C MET A 87 -6.32 -0.50 -12.96
N LEU A 88 -7.54 -0.03 -13.18
CA LEU A 88 -8.75 -0.65 -12.66
C LEU A 88 -8.98 -2.04 -13.28
N VAL A 89 -8.77 -2.18 -14.60
CA VAL A 89 -8.85 -3.48 -15.28
C VAL A 89 -7.80 -4.45 -14.74
N LEU A 90 -6.56 -4.02 -14.54
CA LEU A 90 -5.51 -4.86 -13.96
C LEU A 90 -5.83 -5.30 -12.52
N VAL A 91 -6.43 -4.41 -11.73
CA VAL A 91 -6.93 -4.75 -10.39
C VAL A 91 -8.04 -5.78 -10.46
N VAL A 92 -9.02 -5.61 -11.35
CA VAL A 92 -10.11 -6.59 -11.53
C VAL A 92 -9.58 -7.94 -12.03
N LEU A 93 -8.63 -7.95 -12.95
CA LEU A 93 -8.02 -9.20 -13.45
C LEU A 93 -7.17 -9.90 -12.38
N SER A 94 -6.39 -9.15 -11.59
CA SER A 94 -5.58 -9.72 -10.51
C SER A 94 -6.42 -10.22 -9.33
N THR A 95 -7.57 -9.62 -9.08
CA THR A 95 -8.50 -10.03 -8.02
C THR A 95 -9.51 -11.10 -8.45
N ARG A 96 -9.75 -11.29 -9.76
CA ARG A 96 -10.67 -12.32 -10.31
C ARG A 96 -10.35 -13.77 -9.92
N GLY A 97 -9.14 -14.06 -9.43
CA GLY A 97 -8.74 -15.38 -8.93
C GLY A 97 -8.84 -15.54 -7.40
N LEU A 98 -9.10 -14.48 -6.64
CA LEU A 98 -9.29 -14.55 -5.18
C LEU A 98 -10.69 -15.09 -4.87
N GLY A 99 -10.81 -16.41 -4.73
CA GLY A 99 -12.06 -17.08 -4.36
C GLY A 99 -12.36 -18.37 -5.13
N ARG A 100 -11.58 -18.69 -6.17
CA ARG A 100 -11.62 -20.01 -6.83
C ARG A 100 -10.58 -20.95 -6.22
N ARG A 101 -10.96 -21.56 -5.09
CA ARG A 101 -10.29 -22.66 -4.36
C ARG A 101 -8.97 -22.31 -3.69
#